data_AF-A0A060BZQ5-F1
#
_entry.id   AF-A0A060BZQ5-F1
#
_cell.length_a   1.000
_cell.length_b   1.000
_cell.length_c   1.000
_cell.angle_alpha   90.00
_cell.angle_beta   90.00
_cell.angle_gamma   90.00
#
_symmetry.space_group_name_H-M   'P 1'
#
loop_
_entity.id
_entity.type
_entity.pdbx_description
1 polymer ?
#
loop_
_entity_poly.entity_id
_entity_poly.type
_entity_poly.pdbx_seq_one_letter_code
_entity_poly.pdbx_strand_id
1 'polypeptide(L)' 'MWIFVMAHIRVGKYPMREKDEKIPLRHGVLGQETCGPGGIAYGMRSIGGVLELVDYMENTPRTRGC' A
#
# COMPACT_ATOMS: atom_id res chain seq x y z
N MET A 1 1.88 -5.71 27.91
CA MET A 1 2.48 -4.48 27.35
C MET A 1 1.92 -4.35 25.94
N TRP A 2 1.04 -3.38 25.68
CA TRP A 2 0.44 -3.21 24.35
C TRP A 2 1.50 -2.69 23.37
N ILE A 3 1.63 -3.32 22.20
CA ILE A 3 2.52 -2.86 21.14
C ILE A 3 1.68 -2.31 20.01
N PHE A 4 1.99 -1.08 19.59
CA PHE A 4 1.34 -0.41 18.48
C PHE A 4 2.35 -0.24 17.35
N VAL A 5 1.96 -0.57 16.12
CA VAL A 5 2.76 -0.37 14.90
C VAL A 5 1.97 0.50 13.94
N MET A 6 2.53 1.65 13.55
CA MET A 6 1.95 2.53 12.54
C MET A 6 2.58 2.25 11.18
N ALA A 7 1.76 1.94 10.18
CA ALA A 7 2.19 1.66 8.81
C ALA A 7 1.70 2.77 7.87
N HIS A 8 2.60 3.69 7.50
CA HIS A 8 2.37 4.67 6.44
C HIS A 8 3.12 4.23 5.19
N ILE A 9 2.50 3.32 4.45
CA ILE A 9 3.12 2.68 3.28
C ILE A 9 2.65 3.40 2.02
N ARG A 10 3.60 3.89 1.23
CA ARG A 10 3.35 4.47 -0.10
C ARG A 10 4.27 3.84 -1.16
N VAL A 11 3.84 2.70 -1.68
CA VAL A 11 4.63 1.94 -2.66
C VAL A 11 4.66 2.65 -4.01
N GLY A 12 5.86 2.91 -4.54
CA GLY A 12 6.06 3.60 -5.80
C GLY A 12 6.06 5.13 -5.73
N LYS A 13 5.82 5.74 -4.56
CA LYS A 13 5.92 7.19 -4.30
C LYS A 13 5.13 8.03 -5.33
N TYR A 14 5.53 9.29 -5.54
CA TYR A 14 4.93 10.20 -6.51
C TYR A 14 4.94 9.74 -7.99
N PRO A 15 6.00 9.11 -8.53
CA PRO A 15 6.01 8.74 -9.95
C PRO A 15 5.02 7.63 -10.30
N MET A 16 4.65 6.79 -9.33
CA MET A 16 3.65 5.76 -9.57
C MET A 16 2.24 6.28 -9.41
N ARG A 17 2.01 7.25 -8.50
CA ARG A 17 0.76 7.99 -8.42
C ARG A 17 0.41 8.70 -9.73
N GLU A 18 1.41 9.30 -10.38
CA GLU A 18 1.21 9.94 -11.69
C GLU A 18 0.66 8.95 -12.73
N LYS A 19 1.10 7.69 -12.68
CA LYS A 19 0.60 6.62 -13.56
C LYS A 19 -0.80 6.16 -13.17
N ASP A 20 -1.08 6.06 -11.87
CA ASP A 20 -2.40 5.67 -11.36
C ASP A 20 -3.49 6.68 -11.73
N GLU A 21 -3.12 7.96 -11.89
CA GLU A 21 -4.04 9.01 -12.34
C GLU A 21 -4.09 9.10 -13.89
N LYS A 22 -2.93 9.04 -14.58
CA LYS A 22 -2.86 9.25 -16.04
C LYS A 22 -3.25 8.04 -16.89
N ILE A 23 -3.03 6.81 -16.42
CA ILE A 23 -3.38 5.60 -17.19
C ILE A 23 -4.92 5.47 -17.32
N PRO A 24 -5.71 5.59 -16.25
CA PRO A 24 -7.17 5.55 -16.36
C PRO A 24 -7.73 6.67 -17.24
N LEU A 25 -7.15 7.87 -17.16
CA LEU A 25 -7.54 9.01 -18.00
C LEU A 25 -7.42 8.70 -19.49
N ARG A 26 -6.44 7.90 -19.92
CA ARG A 26 -6.31 7.45 -21.32
C ARG A 26 -7.42 6.48 -21.76
N HIS A 27 -8.05 5.81 -20.79
CA HIS A 27 -9.15 4.88 -21.04
C HIS A 27 -10.53 5.52 -20.82
N GLY A 28 -10.60 6.85 -20.68
CA GLY A 28 -11.85 7.59 -20.48
C GLY A 28 -12.48 7.40 -19.09
N VAL A 29 -11.74 6.82 -18.14
CA VAL A 29 -12.18 6.59 -16.76
C VAL A 29 -11.43 7.50 -15.80
N LEU A 30 -12.10 7.92 -14.72
CA LEU A 30 -11.50 8.81 -13.73
C LEU A 30 -10.32 8.11 -13.04
N GLY A 31 -9.12 8.68 -13.19
CA GLY A 31 -7.94 8.27 -12.45
C GLY A 31 -7.86 9.04 -11.13
N GLN A 32 -8.07 8.34 -10.02
CA GLN A 32 -7.96 8.91 -8.67
C GLN A 32 -7.08 7.98 -7.83
N GLU A 33 -6.26 8.56 -6.95
CA GLU A 33 -5.22 7.85 -6.19
C GLU A 33 -5.75 6.66 -5.37
N THR A 34 -6.90 6.80 -4.74
CA THR A 34 -7.45 5.87 -3.75
C THR A 34 -8.69 5.11 -4.23
N CYS A 35 -9.27 5.52 -5.37
CA CYS A 35 -10.56 5.06 -5.86
C CYS A 35 -10.50 4.66 -7.32
N GLY A 36 -11.22 3.60 -7.68
CA GLY A 36 -11.28 3.11 -9.05
C GLY A 36 -9.98 2.42 -9.51
N PRO A 37 -9.65 2.45 -10.81
CA PRO A 37 -8.51 1.71 -11.36
C PRO A 37 -7.15 2.16 -10.81
N GLY A 38 -7.01 3.44 -10.45
CA GLY A 38 -5.81 3.95 -9.76
C GLY A 38 -5.66 3.41 -8.34
N GLY A 39 -6.77 3.37 -7.58
CA GLY A 39 -6.82 2.78 -6.24
C GLY A 39 -6.55 1.28 -6.23
N ILE A 40 -7.06 0.52 -7.21
CA ILE A 40 -6.77 -0.92 -7.33
C ILE A 40 -5.28 -1.17 -7.62
N ALA A 41 -4.70 -0.40 -8.55
CA ALA A 41 -3.27 -0.51 -8.86
C ALA A 41 -2.39 -0.14 -7.65
N TYR A 42 -2.78 0.87 -6.89
CA TYR A 42 -2.12 1.25 -5.64
C TYR A 42 -2.25 0.17 -4.55
N GLY A 43 -3.44 -0.39 -4.39
CA GLY A 43 -3.74 -1.46 -3.44
C GLY A 43 -2.91 -2.71 -3.71
N MET A 44 -2.90 -3.18 -4.96
CA MET A 44 -2.12 -4.38 -5.35
C MET A 44 -0.62 -4.22 -5.10
N ARG A 45 -0.06 -3.01 -5.29
CA ARG A 45 1.35 -2.76 -4.99
C ARG A 45 1.64 -2.70 -3.49
N SER A 46 0.65 -2.33 -2.67
CA SER A 46 0.83 -2.20 -1.23
C SER A 46 0.81 -3.55 -0.50
N ILE A 47 0.25 -4.61 -1.09
CA ILE A 47 0.14 -5.94 -0.48
C ILE A 47 1.50 -6.51 -0.07
N GLY A 48 2.51 -6.46 -0.94
CA GLY A 48 3.84 -7.00 -0.65
C GLY A 48 4.51 -6.33 0.56
N GLY A 49 4.44 -5.00 0.64
CA GLY A 49 5.01 -4.25 1.76
C GLY A 49 4.27 -4.49 3.09
N VAL A 50 2.97 -4.81 3.04
CA VAL A 50 2.21 -5.20 4.24
C VAL A 50 2.62 -6.60 4.71
N LEU A 51 2.79 -7.56 3.80
CA LEU A 51 3.22 -8.92 4.15
C LEU A 51 4.61 -8.92 4.81
N GLU A 52 5.57 -8.18 4.25
CA GLU A 52 6.90 -8.03 4.86
C GLU A 52 6.83 -7.44 6.27
N LEU A 53 5.93 -6.47 6.49
CA LEU A 53 5.75 -5.86 7.81
C LEU A 53 5.17 -6.86 8.81
N VAL A 54 4.20 -7.67 8.40
CA VAL A 54 3.59 -8.72 9.24
C VAL A 54 4.63 -9.78 9.59
N ASP A 55 5.39 -10.27 8.60
CA ASP A 55 6.47 -11.25 8.82
C ASP A 55 7.53 -10.70 9.79
N TYR A 56 7.88 -9.42 9.66
CA TYR A 56 8.82 -8.77 10.58
C TYR A 56 8.28 -8.71 12.02
N MET A 57 6.99 -8.39 12.18
CA MET A 57 6.34 -8.37 13.48
C MET A 57 6.25 -9.77 14.10
N GLU A 58 5.96 -10.81 13.32
CA GLU A 58 5.88 -12.18 13.81
C GLU A 58 7.25 -12.76 14.22
N ASN A 59 8.33 -12.31 13.58
CA ASN A 59 9.68 -12.74 13.93
C ASN A 59 10.32 -11.91 15.05
N THR A 60 9.72 -10.78 15.42
CA THR A 60 10.25 -9.91 16.48
C THR A 60 9.84 -10.42 17.87
N PRO A 61 10.79 -10.71 18.79
CA PRO A 61 10.50 -11.36 20.08
C PRO A 61 9.53 -10.62 21.01
N ARG A 62 9.42 -9.29 20.86
CA ARG A 62 8.49 -8.48 21.66
C ARG A 62 7.04 -8.56 21.18
N THR A 63 6.81 -8.82 19.90
CA THR A 63 5.49 -8.78 19.24
C THR A 63 4.90 -10.17 19.01
N ARG A 64 5.66 -11.25 19.23
CA ARG A 64 5.14 -12.63 19.18
C ARG A 64 4.06 -12.88 20.24
N GLY A 65 2.87 -13.25 19.79
CA GLY A 65 1.79 -13.76 20.65
C GLY A 65 0.95 -12.69 21.35
N CYS A 66 1.00 -11.43 20.89
CA CYS A 66 -0.01 -10.43 21.21
C CYS A 66 -1.23 -10.56 20.31
#